data_AF-A6HKU2-F1
#
_entry.id   AF-A6HKU2-F1
#
_cell.length_a   1.000
_cell.length_b   1.000
_cell.length_c   1.000
_cell.angle_alpha   90.00
_cell.angle_beta   90.00
_cell.angle_gamma   90.00
#
_symmetry.space_group_name_H-M   'P 1'
#
loop_
_entity.id
_entity.type
_entity.pdbx_description
1 polymer ?
#
loop_
_entity_poly.entity_id
_entity_poly.type
_entity_poly.pdbx_seq_one_letter_code
_entity_poly.pdbx_strand_id
1 'polypeptide(L)'
;MAAPWWRAAFSVTGRCRGISTSASLSRRTPPLGPMPNEDIDVSNLERLEKYRSFERYRRRAEQEAHAPHWWRTYREYFLKETDPKDRINIGLPPPRVSRTQKLQERKRFLQELRANSEEERAARLRTASIPLEAVRAEWERTCGPYHKQRLAEYYGLYRDLFHGATFVPWVPLHVAYALGEEDLIPVYHGNEVTPTEASQAPEVTYEADKDSLWTLLFINLEPTSPAIG
;
A
#
# COMPACT_ATOMS: atom_id res chain seq x y z
N MET A 1 -63.30 -33.99 -75.39
CA MET A 1 -62.42 -35.16 -75.30
C MET A 1 -61.85 -35.25 -73.90
N ALA A 2 -62.02 -36.41 -73.27
CA ALA A 2 -61.33 -37.04 -72.14
C ALA A 2 -60.64 -36.21 -71.03
N ALA A 3 -61.06 -36.44 -69.78
CA ALA A 3 -60.19 -36.46 -68.60
C ALA A 3 -59.35 -37.77 -68.56
N PRO A 4 -58.21 -37.84 -67.84
CA PRO A 4 -58.22 -38.36 -66.46
C PRO A 4 -57.19 -37.65 -65.52
N TRP A 5 -57.53 -37.34 -64.27
CA TRP A 5 -57.28 -38.13 -63.03
C TRP A 5 -55.80 -38.46 -62.78
N TRP A 6 -55.21 -37.98 -61.67
CA TRP A 6 -54.88 -38.78 -60.47
C TRP A 6 -54.10 -38.00 -59.38
N ARG A 7 -54.63 -38.13 -58.15
CA ARG A 7 -54.00 -38.18 -56.81
C ARG A 7 -53.28 -36.97 -56.22
N ALA A 8 -53.94 -36.43 -55.19
CA ALA A 8 -53.32 -35.89 -54.00
C ALA A 8 -52.40 -36.92 -53.31
N ALA A 9 -51.30 -36.43 -52.75
CA ALA A 9 -50.64 -37.02 -51.59
C ALA A 9 -50.33 -35.89 -50.60
N PHE A 10 -51.00 -35.94 -49.45
CA PHE A 10 -50.60 -35.19 -48.27
C PHE A 10 -49.31 -35.78 -47.71
N SER A 11 -48.33 -34.95 -47.42
CA SER A 11 -47.42 -35.20 -46.30
C SER A 11 -47.05 -33.87 -45.65
N VAL A 12 -47.53 -33.76 -44.41
CA VAL A 12 -47.18 -32.75 -43.41
C VAL A 12 -45.72 -32.95 -43.01
N THR A 13 -44.96 -31.87 -42.88
CA THR A 13 -44.06 -31.54 -41.74
C THR A 13 -42.86 -30.71 -42.19
N GLY A 14 -42.44 -29.77 -41.33
CA GLY A 14 -41.14 -29.12 -41.44
C GLY A 14 -41.20 -27.61 -41.64
N ARG A 15 -41.65 -26.86 -40.62
CA ARG A 15 -41.29 -25.45 -40.46
C ARG A 15 -39.77 -25.35 -40.36
N CYS A 16 -39.09 -25.18 -41.49
CA CYS A 16 -37.71 -24.72 -41.51
C CYS A 16 -37.75 -23.25 -41.10
N ARG A 17 -37.59 -22.96 -39.81
CA ARG A 17 -37.18 -21.63 -39.35
C ARG A 17 -35.81 -21.39 -39.95
N GLY A 18 -35.75 -20.66 -41.06
CA GLY A 18 -34.50 -20.11 -41.55
C GLY A 18 -33.87 -19.33 -40.41
N ILE A 19 -32.68 -19.73 -39.99
CA ILE A 19 -31.87 -18.94 -39.06
C ILE A 19 -31.41 -17.73 -39.86
N SER A 20 -32.21 -16.68 -39.84
CA SER A 20 -31.82 -15.34 -40.27
C SER A 20 -30.69 -14.91 -39.35
N THR A 21 -29.46 -14.99 -39.83
CA THR A 21 -28.32 -14.33 -39.19
C THR A 21 -28.51 -12.84 -39.42
N SER A 22 -29.24 -12.18 -38.53
CA SER A 22 -29.26 -10.73 -38.47
C SER A 22 -27.86 -10.30 -38.03
N ALA A 23 -27.03 -9.85 -38.98
CA ALA A 23 -25.81 -9.13 -38.67
C ALA A 23 -26.24 -7.87 -37.90
N SER A 24 -26.08 -7.88 -36.58
CA SER A 24 -26.18 -6.66 -35.80
C SER A 24 -25.03 -5.78 -36.23
N LEU A 25 -25.35 -4.72 -36.99
CA LEU A 25 -24.45 -3.63 -37.27
C LEU A 25 -24.23 -2.91 -35.94
N SER A 26 -23.30 -3.42 -35.12
CA SER A 26 -22.93 -2.79 -33.88
C SER A 26 -22.39 -1.40 -34.23
N ARG A 27 -23.12 -0.38 -33.78
CA ARG A 27 -22.65 1.01 -33.91
C ARG A 27 -21.32 1.09 -33.16
N ARG A 28 -20.23 1.32 -33.90
CA ARG A 28 -18.91 1.53 -33.30
C ARG A 28 -18.87 2.93 -32.69
N THR A 29 -18.50 3.01 -31.43
CA THR A 29 -18.29 4.27 -30.72
C THR A 29 -16.77 4.51 -30.64
N PRO A 30 -16.28 5.74 -30.88
CA PRO A 30 -14.88 6.06 -30.65
C PRO A 30 -14.53 5.88 -29.16
N PRO A 31 -13.26 5.56 -28.83
CA PRO A 31 -12.83 5.46 -27.44
C PRO A 31 -12.94 6.81 -26.74
N LEU A 32 -13.17 6.79 -25.42
CA LEU A 32 -13.36 8.01 -24.62
C LEU A 32 -12.04 8.68 -24.22
N GLY A 33 -10.91 8.00 -24.45
CA GLY A 33 -9.57 8.46 -24.17
C GLY A 33 -8.54 7.66 -24.96
N PRO A 34 -7.24 7.87 -24.72
CA PRO A 34 -6.20 7.13 -25.41
C PRO A 34 -6.33 5.63 -25.11
N MET A 35 -6.16 4.80 -26.13
CA MET A 35 -6.09 3.34 -25.97
C MET A 35 -4.69 2.90 -25.55
N PRO A 36 -4.58 1.77 -24.83
CA PRO A 36 -3.28 1.17 -24.55
C PRO A 36 -2.49 0.93 -25.83
N ASN A 37 -1.18 1.21 -25.78
CA ASN A 37 -0.21 0.96 -26.86
C ASN A 37 -0.42 1.77 -28.16
N GLU A 38 -1.23 2.84 -28.16
CA GLU A 38 -1.36 3.75 -29.31
C GLU A 38 -0.05 4.50 -29.62
N ASP A 39 0.81 4.67 -28.62
CA ASP A 39 2.11 5.33 -28.71
C ASP A 39 3.19 4.48 -29.42
N ILE A 40 2.92 3.19 -29.66
CA ILE A 40 3.88 2.28 -30.30
C ILE A 40 3.87 2.49 -31.82
N ASP A 41 4.99 2.94 -32.38
CA ASP A 41 5.18 3.00 -33.83
C ASP A 41 5.30 1.58 -34.43
N VAL A 42 4.21 1.12 -35.04
CA VAL A 42 4.10 -0.19 -35.69
C VAL A 42 4.80 -0.25 -37.04
N SER A 43 5.26 0.88 -37.60
CA SER A 43 5.90 0.92 -38.92
C SER A 43 7.21 0.12 -38.96
N ASN A 44 7.93 0.07 -37.84
CA ASN A 44 9.24 -0.59 -37.74
C ASN A 44 9.33 -1.51 -36.50
N LEU A 45 8.47 -2.52 -36.43
CA LEU A 45 8.39 -3.45 -35.29
C LEU A 45 9.72 -4.15 -34.97
N GLU A 46 10.54 -4.48 -35.96
CA GLU A 46 11.80 -5.19 -35.77
C GLU A 46 12.87 -4.35 -35.05
N ARG A 47 12.82 -3.02 -35.21
CA ARG A 47 13.77 -2.08 -34.60
C ARG A 47 13.41 -1.69 -33.16
N LEU A 48 12.18 -1.98 -32.71
CA LEU A 48 11.74 -1.64 -31.36
C LEU A 48 12.47 -2.46 -30.30
N GLU A 49 12.85 -1.78 -29.21
CA GLU A 49 13.40 -2.46 -28.04
C GLU A 49 12.35 -3.38 -27.40
N LYS A 50 12.64 -4.68 -27.38
CA LYS A 50 11.74 -5.68 -26.79
C LYS A 50 11.99 -5.83 -25.30
N TYR A 51 10.98 -6.31 -24.57
CA TYR A 51 11.09 -6.52 -23.13
C TYR A 51 12.22 -7.50 -22.76
N ARG A 52 12.33 -8.63 -23.45
CA ARG A 52 13.38 -9.68 -23.29
C ARG A 52 13.45 -10.33 -21.89
N SER A 53 12.75 -9.81 -20.88
CA SER A 53 12.56 -10.43 -19.58
C SER A 53 11.14 -10.20 -19.08
N PHE A 54 10.63 -11.21 -18.36
CA PHE A 54 9.31 -11.12 -17.73
C PHE A 54 9.25 -10.00 -16.69
N GLU A 55 10.31 -9.82 -15.88
CA GLU A 55 10.34 -8.77 -14.85
C GLU A 55 10.23 -7.36 -15.43
N ARG A 56 10.84 -7.10 -16.58
CA ARG A 56 10.77 -5.80 -17.24
C ARG A 56 9.35 -5.50 -17.70
N TYR A 57 8.68 -6.49 -18.29
CA TYR A 57 7.27 -6.40 -18.65
C TYR A 57 6.40 -6.19 -17.41
N ARG A 58 6.57 -7.04 -16.39
CA ARG A 58 5.80 -7.00 -15.14
C ARG A 58 5.86 -5.63 -14.47
N ARG A 59 7.05 -5.03 -14.36
CA ARG A 59 7.22 -3.69 -13.78
C ARG A 59 6.43 -2.62 -14.54
N ARG A 60 6.40 -2.71 -15.88
CA ARG A 60 5.62 -1.78 -16.71
C ARG A 60 4.12 -2.01 -16.55
N ALA A 61 3.68 -3.27 -16.51
CA ALA A 61 2.28 -3.64 -16.32
C ALA A 61 1.76 -3.19 -14.93
N GLU A 62 2.55 -3.34 -13.86
CA GLU A 62 2.19 -2.86 -12.53
C GLU A 62 2.04 -1.33 -12.48
N GLN A 63 2.94 -0.59 -13.14
CA GLN A 63 2.82 0.86 -13.27
C GLN A 63 1.53 1.28 -13.98
N GLU A 64 1.19 0.60 -15.08
CA GLU A 64 -0.04 0.87 -15.82
C GLU A 64 -1.29 0.47 -15.03
N ALA A 65 -1.24 -0.61 -14.25
CA ALA A 65 -2.34 -1.02 -13.39
C ALA A 65 -2.65 -0.02 -12.26
N HIS A 66 -1.65 0.72 -11.78
CA HIS A 66 -1.85 1.78 -10.78
C HIS A 66 -2.26 3.14 -11.37
N ALA A 67 -2.14 3.32 -12.68
CA ALA A 67 -2.55 4.54 -13.36
C ALA A 67 -4.08 4.69 -13.39
N PRO A 68 -4.60 5.92 -13.38
CA PRO A 68 -6.03 6.15 -13.58
C PRO A 68 -6.41 5.85 -15.04
N HIS A 69 -7.52 5.16 -15.23
CA HIS A 69 -8.05 4.80 -16.55
C HIS A 69 -9.48 5.30 -16.71
N TRP A 70 -9.88 5.61 -17.94
CA TRP A 70 -11.25 6.05 -18.26
C TRP A 70 -12.26 4.89 -18.35
N TRP A 71 -11.77 3.65 -18.47
CA TRP A 71 -12.61 2.45 -18.42
C TRP A 71 -12.72 1.91 -16.98
N ARG A 72 -13.69 1.02 -16.77
CA ARG A 72 -13.95 0.40 -15.47
C ARG A 72 -12.74 -0.40 -15.00
N THR A 73 -12.32 -0.18 -13.76
CA THR A 73 -11.18 -0.89 -13.16
C THR A 73 -11.60 -1.68 -11.93
N TYR A 74 -10.83 -2.70 -11.57
CA TYR A 74 -11.03 -3.43 -10.31
C TYR A 74 -10.99 -2.48 -9.10
N ARG A 75 -10.11 -1.48 -9.14
CA ARG A 75 -9.95 -0.49 -8.07
C ARG A 75 -11.24 0.27 -7.77
N GLU A 76 -11.98 0.66 -8.81
CA GLU A 76 -13.26 1.37 -8.69
C GLU A 76 -14.32 0.58 -7.90
N TYR A 77 -14.33 -0.75 -8.05
CA TYR A 77 -15.32 -1.62 -7.39
C TYR A 77 -14.95 -2.00 -5.96
N PHE A 78 -13.65 -2.17 -5.68
CA PHE A 78 -13.19 -2.78 -4.43
C PHE A 78 -12.51 -1.81 -3.47
N LEU A 79 -11.90 -0.72 -3.95
CA LEU A 79 -11.31 0.28 -3.07
C LEU A 79 -12.34 1.36 -2.75
N LYS A 80 -12.56 1.61 -1.46
CA LYS A 80 -13.25 2.82 -1.01
C LYS A 80 -12.37 4.02 -1.33
N GLU A 81 -12.92 4.96 -2.09
CA GLU A 81 -12.27 6.26 -2.26
C GLU A 81 -12.19 6.95 -0.90
N THR A 82 -11.03 7.52 -0.59
CA THR A 82 -10.88 8.41 0.57
C THR A 82 -10.79 9.82 0.02
N ASP A 83 -11.63 10.72 0.51
CA ASP A 83 -11.61 12.08 0.01
C ASP A 83 -10.29 12.74 0.43
N PRO A 84 -9.57 13.39 -0.50
CA PRO A 84 -8.30 14.04 -0.19
C PRO A 84 -8.48 15.17 0.83
N LYS A 85 -9.70 15.70 0.97
CA LYS A 85 -10.07 16.72 1.97
C LYS A 85 -10.08 16.18 3.40
N ASP A 86 -10.22 14.88 3.60
CA ASP A 86 -10.31 14.27 4.92
C ASP A 86 -8.94 14.18 5.62
N ARG A 87 -7.85 14.34 4.85
CA ARG A 87 -6.48 14.15 5.33
C ARG A 87 -5.86 15.47 5.79
N ILE A 88 -6.37 16.04 6.85
CA ILE A 88 -5.77 17.21 7.52
C ILE A 88 -4.64 16.73 8.45
N ASN A 89 -3.49 17.42 8.46
CA ASN A 89 -2.41 17.14 9.39
C ASN A 89 -2.55 17.99 10.66
N ILE A 90 -2.77 17.35 11.82
CA ILE A 90 -2.92 17.98 13.14
C ILE A 90 -1.66 17.88 14.01
N GLY A 91 -0.56 17.33 13.48
CA GLY A 91 0.67 17.07 14.22
C GLY A 91 1.59 18.27 14.39
N LEU A 92 2.66 18.05 15.17
CA LEU A 92 3.76 19.01 15.30
C LEU A 92 4.46 19.26 13.94
N PRO A 93 5.06 20.44 13.74
CA PRO A 93 5.81 20.73 12.52
C PRO A 93 7.03 19.82 12.39
N PRO A 94 7.43 19.48 11.15
CA PRO A 94 8.61 18.64 10.93
C PRO A 94 9.89 19.34 11.41
N PRO A 95 10.88 18.57 11.89
CA PRO A 95 12.15 19.12 12.32
C PRO A 95 12.90 19.77 11.13
N ARG A 96 13.47 20.95 11.37
CA ARG A 96 14.25 21.66 10.35
C ARG A 96 15.65 21.06 10.26
N VAL A 97 16.00 20.56 9.08
CA VAL A 97 17.28 19.89 8.84
C VAL A 97 17.94 20.39 7.57
N SER A 98 19.24 20.70 7.63
CA SER A 98 20.00 21.10 6.45
C SER A 98 20.28 19.87 5.58
N ARG A 99 19.61 19.78 4.42
CA ARG A 99 19.79 18.66 3.48
C ARG A 99 21.23 18.55 2.99
N THR A 100 21.88 19.69 2.71
CA THR A 100 23.25 19.73 2.18
C THR A 100 24.26 19.15 3.16
N GLN A 101 24.19 19.55 4.44
CA GLN A 101 25.08 19.04 5.50
C GLN A 101 24.90 17.54 5.70
N LYS A 102 23.64 17.08 5.86
CA LYS A 102 23.32 15.66 6.00
C LYS A 102 23.83 14.80 4.84
N LEU A 103 23.71 15.29 3.60
CA LEU A 103 24.21 14.58 2.43
C LEU A 103 25.74 14.51 2.41
N GLN A 104 26.42 15.57 2.84
CA GLN A 104 27.88 15.60 2.91
C GLN A 104 28.41 14.61 3.95
N GLU A 105 27.83 14.59 5.16
CA GLU A 105 28.17 13.64 6.21
C GLU A 105 27.97 12.19 5.77
N ARG A 106 26.80 11.88 5.18
CA ARG A 106 26.51 10.53 4.65
C ARG A 106 27.49 10.10 3.56
N LYS A 107 27.89 11.02 2.68
CA LYS A 107 28.89 10.72 1.64
C LYS A 107 30.25 10.42 2.24
N ARG A 108 30.69 11.20 3.23
CA ARG A 108 31.98 10.97 3.93
C ARG A 108 31.99 9.61 4.62
N PHE A 109 30.95 9.31 5.40
CA PHE A 109 30.79 8.02 6.06
C PHE A 109 30.83 6.85 5.06
N LEU A 110 30.11 6.95 3.93
CA LEU A 110 30.15 5.92 2.89
C LEU A 110 31.51 5.78 2.20
N GLN A 111 32.25 6.88 2.05
CA GLN A 111 33.60 6.84 1.48
C GLN A 111 34.56 6.13 2.42
N GLU A 112 34.52 6.45 3.72
CA GLU A 112 35.34 5.81 4.76
C GLU A 112 35.01 4.31 4.87
N LEU A 113 33.73 3.95 4.92
CA LEU A 113 33.29 2.56 4.99
C LEU A 113 33.75 1.74 3.77
N ARG A 114 33.67 2.33 2.56
CA ARG A 114 34.12 1.67 1.32
C ARG A 114 35.64 1.61 1.18
N ALA A 115 36.38 2.50 1.83
CA ALA A 115 37.84 2.47 1.83
C ALA A 115 38.38 1.35 2.72
N ASN A 116 37.60 0.86 3.69
CA ASN A 116 37.99 -0.25 4.54
C ASN A 116 37.97 -1.58 3.77
N SER A 117 39.15 -2.18 3.59
CA SER A 117 39.31 -3.47 2.91
C SER A 117 38.70 -4.64 3.68
N GLU A 118 38.59 -4.55 5.00
CA GLU A 118 38.00 -5.61 5.83
C GLU A 118 36.50 -5.72 5.60
N GLU A 119 35.81 -4.58 5.51
CA GLU A 119 34.38 -4.50 5.23
C GLU A 119 34.05 -4.98 3.80
N GLU A 120 34.89 -4.62 2.81
CA GLU A 120 34.76 -5.18 1.45
C GLU A 120 34.90 -6.70 1.46
N ARG A 121 35.92 -7.22 2.15
CA ARG A 121 36.16 -8.65 2.25
C ARG A 121 35.00 -9.37 2.94
N ALA A 122 34.49 -8.81 4.03
CA ALA A 122 33.35 -9.36 4.76
C ALA A 122 32.07 -9.36 3.91
N ALA A 123 31.82 -8.30 3.14
CA ALA A 123 30.69 -8.23 2.22
C ALA A 123 30.82 -9.27 1.09
N ARG A 124 32.01 -9.40 0.49
CA ARG A 124 32.28 -10.39 -0.57
C ARG A 124 32.12 -11.83 -0.10
N LEU A 125 32.58 -12.13 1.12
CA LEU A 125 32.44 -13.44 1.76
C LEU A 125 31.06 -13.67 2.40
N ARG A 126 30.17 -12.66 2.36
CA ARG A 126 28.83 -12.68 2.96
C ARG A 126 28.85 -12.95 4.47
N THR A 127 29.89 -12.49 5.15
CA THR A 127 30.07 -12.60 6.62
C THR A 127 29.79 -11.28 7.34
N ALA A 128 29.55 -10.19 6.61
CA ALA A 128 29.21 -8.90 7.20
C ALA A 128 27.90 -8.97 8.00
N SER A 129 27.88 -8.39 9.20
CA SER A 129 26.70 -8.29 10.07
C SER A 129 26.41 -6.83 10.39
N ILE A 130 25.12 -6.51 10.55
CA ILE A 130 24.67 -5.14 10.83
C ILE A 130 24.11 -5.09 12.27
N PRO A 131 24.56 -4.15 13.11
CA PRO A 131 24.04 -4.01 14.47
C PRO A 131 22.60 -3.49 14.45
N LEU A 132 21.64 -4.36 14.83
CA LEU A 132 20.20 -4.04 14.77
C LEU A 132 19.80 -2.90 15.69
N GLU A 133 20.40 -2.80 16.88
CA GLU A 133 20.11 -1.73 17.83
C GLU A 133 20.47 -0.34 17.27
N ALA A 134 21.62 -0.23 16.61
CA ALA A 134 22.02 1.02 15.97
C ALA A 134 21.11 1.39 14.78
N VAL A 135 20.69 0.38 14.00
CA VAL A 135 19.74 0.57 12.90
C VAL A 135 18.41 1.07 13.44
N ARG A 136 17.92 0.49 14.53
CA ARG A 136 16.67 0.86 15.18
C ARG A 136 16.72 2.28 15.74
N ALA A 137 17.80 2.64 16.44
CA ALA A 137 17.99 3.98 16.97
C ALA A 137 18.00 5.05 15.86
N GLU A 138 18.72 4.82 14.75
CA GLU A 138 18.74 5.75 13.62
C GLU A 138 17.41 5.77 12.85
N TRP A 139 16.76 4.62 12.72
CA TRP A 139 15.43 4.50 12.13
C TRP A 139 14.42 5.37 12.88
N GLU A 140 14.38 5.28 14.21
CA GLU A 140 13.47 6.02 15.07
C GLU A 140 13.63 7.55 14.95
N ARG A 141 14.86 8.02 14.73
CA ARG A 141 15.15 9.45 14.53
C ARG A 141 14.82 9.97 13.13
N THR A 142 14.78 9.10 12.12
CA THR A 142 14.70 9.51 10.71
C THR A 142 13.37 9.17 10.04
N CYS A 143 13.15 7.91 9.67
CA CYS A 143 11.96 7.49 8.93
C CYS A 143 10.92 6.76 9.80
N GLY A 144 11.27 6.41 11.03
CA GLY A 144 10.40 5.76 12.00
C GLY A 144 9.05 6.44 12.21
N PRO A 145 8.99 7.78 12.41
CA PRO A 145 7.73 8.48 12.58
C PRO A 145 6.76 8.28 11.41
N TYR A 146 7.25 8.32 10.17
CA TYR A 146 6.43 8.10 8.98
C TYR A 146 5.94 6.66 8.85
N HIS A 147 6.78 5.68 9.23
CA HIS A 147 6.38 4.27 9.24
C HIS A 147 5.30 4.01 10.29
N LYS A 148 5.46 4.60 11.49
CA LYS A 148 4.47 4.54 12.58
C LYS A 148 3.14 5.19 12.15
N GLN A 149 3.18 6.34 11.47
CA GLN A 149 1.99 6.97 10.90
C GLN A 149 1.28 6.06 9.90
N ARG A 150 2.01 5.47 8.93
CA ARG A 150 1.42 4.54 7.95
C ARG A 150 0.78 3.34 8.63
N LEU A 151 1.39 2.84 9.70
CA LEU A 151 0.87 1.71 10.45
C LEU A 151 -0.39 2.09 11.23
N ALA A 152 -0.43 3.28 11.85
CA ALA A 152 -1.62 3.82 12.50
C ALA A 152 -2.79 4.03 11.53
N GLU A 153 -2.51 4.46 10.28
CA GLU A 153 -3.52 4.54 9.22
C GLU A 153 -4.05 3.14 8.84
N TYR A 154 -3.16 2.15 8.74
CA TYR A 154 -3.53 0.75 8.47
C TYR A 154 -4.43 0.15 9.56
N TYR A 155 -4.13 0.40 10.83
CA TYR A 155 -4.97 -0.02 11.96
C TYR A 155 -6.27 0.79 12.10
N GLY A 156 -6.49 1.84 11.30
CA GLY A 156 -7.70 2.66 11.36
C GLY A 156 -7.72 3.67 12.51
N LEU A 157 -6.62 3.85 13.25
CA LEU A 157 -6.57 4.73 14.44
C LEU A 157 -6.98 6.17 14.13
N TYR A 158 -6.49 6.73 13.03
CA TYR A 158 -6.82 8.11 12.63
C TYR A 158 -8.28 8.28 12.21
N ARG A 159 -8.86 7.24 11.60
CA ARG A 159 -10.27 7.24 11.22
C ARG A 159 -11.15 7.27 12.47
N ASP A 160 -10.82 6.46 13.46
CA ASP A 160 -11.68 6.23 14.63
C ASP A 160 -11.48 7.30 15.72
N LEU A 161 -10.24 7.79 15.94
CA LEU A 161 -9.94 8.81 16.96
C LEU A 161 -10.13 10.25 16.47
N PHE A 162 -9.79 10.52 15.21
CA PHE A 162 -9.68 11.90 14.68
C PHE A 162 -10.47 12.12 13.40
N HIS A 163 -11.42 11.23 13.07
CA HIS A 163 -12.29 11.33 11.90
C HIS A 163 -11.52 11.53 10.58
N GLY A 164 -10.36 10.89 10.44
CA GLY A 164 -9.52 10.94 9.24
C GLY A 164 -8.35 11.92 9.31
N ALA A 165 -8.30 12.82 10.30
CA ALA A 165 -7.15 13.68 10.50
C ALA A 165 -5.92 12.86 10.96
N THR A 166 -4.75 13.18 10.42
CA THR A 166 -3.51 12.43 10.64
C THR A 166 -2.47 13.29 11.35
N PHE A 167 -1.49 12.65 11.99
CA PHE A 167 -0.30 13.35 12.48
C PHE A 167 0.92 12.45 12.42
N VAL A 168 2.10 13.05 12.34
CA VAL A 168 3.37 12.31 12.42
C VAL A 168 3.84 12.28 13.88
N PRO A 169 4.05 11.10 14.49
CA PRO A 169 4.52 10.98 15.86
C PRO A 169 6.03 11.28 15.94
N TRP A 170 6.37 12.57 15.99
CA TRP A 170 7.76 13.03 16.03
C TRP A 170 8.48 12.70 17.33
N VAL A 171 7.76 12.70 18.45
CA VAL A 171 8.30 12.38 19.77
C VAL A 171 8.19 10.86 19.96
N PRO A 172 9.32 10.13 20.04
CA PRO A 172 9.30 8.71 20.34
C PRO A 172 8.77 8.48 21.76
N LEU A 173 7.71 7.68 21.84
CA LEU A 173 7.15 7.23 23.11
C LEU A 173 7.55 5.77 23.32
N HIS A 174 8.27 5.50 24.40
CA HIS A 174 8.65 4.16 24.82
C HIS A 174 7.79 3.77 26.01
N VAL A 175 7.01 2.70 25.84
CA VAL A 175 6.13 2.16 26.88
C VAL A 175 6.57 0.72 27.12
N ALA A 176 6.72 0.33 28.38
CA ALA A 176 7.03 -1.05 28.76
C ALA A 176 6.25 -1.44 30.02
N TYR A 177 5.74 -2.67 30.06
CA TYR A 177 5.15 -3.24 31.28
C TYR A 177 6.20 -4.06 32.03
N ALA A 178 6.26 -3.91 33.34
CA ALA A 178 7.10 -4.74 34.20
C ALA A 178 6.41 -6.08 34.49
N LEU A 179 7.06 -7.18 34.14
CA LEU A 179 6.63 -8.53 34.46
C LEU A 179 7.51 -9.09 35.59
N GLY A 180 7.08 -8.93 36.84
CA GLY A 180 7.88 -9.30 37.99
C GLY A 180 8.98 -8.26 38.30
N GLU A 181 10.17 -8.73 38.67
CA GLU A 181 11.27 -7.83 39.10
C GLU A 181 12.32 -7.51 38.01
N GLU A 182 12.49 -8.37 36.99
CA GLU A 182 13.57 -8.22 36.01
C GLU A 182 13.10 -8.10 34.55
N ASP A 183 11.94 -8.65 34.20
CA ASP A 183 11.48 -8.70 32.81
C ASP A 183 10.64 -7.47 32.44
N LEU A 184 10.94 -6.90 31.27
CA LEU A 184 10.19 -5.78 30.69
C LEU A 184 9.57 -6.21 29.36
N ILE A 185 8.29 -5.93 29.19
CA ILE A 185 7.54 -6.19 27.97
C ILE A 185 7.32 -4.87 27.24
N PRO A 186 8.10 -4.59 26.18
CA PRO A 186 7.96 -3.34 25.45
C PRO A 186 6.69 -3.34 24.59
N VAL A 187 5.98 -2.23 24.64
CA VAL A 187 4.83 -1.95 23.77
C VAL A 187 5.32 -1.21 22.54
N TYR A 188 5.05 -1.81 21.38
CA TYR A 188 5.32 -1.25 20.07
C TYR A 188 3.99 -0.86 19.40
N HIS A 189 3.90 -1.06 18.09
CA HIS A 189 2.81 -0.55 17.28
C HIS A 189 2.03 -1.74 16.73
N GLY A 190 1.21 -2.37 17.57
CA GLY A 190 0.37 -3.51 17.21
C GLY A 190 0.95 -4.88 17.56
N ASN A 191 1.95 -4.96 18.43
CA ASN A 191 2.31 -6.23 19.06
C ASN A 191 1.25 -6.66 20.07
N GLU A 192 1.08 -7.96 20.24
CA GLU A 192 0.20 -8.54 21.24
C GLU A 192 0.84 -8.41 22.63
N VAL A 193 0.05 -7.97 23.60
CA VAL A 193 0.40 -7.88 25.02
C VAL A 193 -0.77 -8.48 25.78
N THR A 194 -0.52 -9.42 26.68
CA THR A 194 -1.61 -10.11 27.37
C THR A 194 -2.19 -9.23 28.49
N PRO A 195 -3.48 -9.40 28.84
CA PRO A 195 -4.07 -8.67 29.97
C PRO A 195 -3.37 -8.92 31.31
N THR A 196 -2.76 -10.10 31.48
CA THR A 196 -1.97 -10.44 32.68
C THR A 196 -0.70 -9.61 32.76
N GLU A 197 -0.02 -9.41 31.63
CA GLU A 197 1.16 -8.55 31.51
C GLU A 197 0.80 -7.07 31.71
N ALA A 198 -0.33 -6.64 31.17
CA ALA A 198 -0.85 -5.27 31.29
C ALA A 198 -1.69 -5.02 32.56
N SER A 199 -1.50 -5.83 33.60
CA SER A 199 -2.27 -5.72 34.84
C SER A 199 -1.86 -4.53 35.73
N GLN A 200 -0.60 -4.10 35.63
CA GLN A 200 -0.04 -2.96 36.33
C GLN A 200 0.17 -1.77 35.38
N ALA A 201 0.37 -0.57 35.94
CA ALA A 201 0.68 0.60 35.14
C ALA A 201 2.05 0.43 34.44
N PRO A 202 2.18 0.84 33.16
CA PRO A 202 3.44 0.72 32.44
C PRO A 202 4.43 1.82 32.83
N GLU A 203 5.72 1.53 32.60
CA GLU A 203 6.79 2.52 32.59
C GLU A 203 6.79 3.24 31.24
N VAL A 204 6.78 4.58 31.28
CA VAL A 204 6.68 5.42 30.09
C VAL A 204 7.83 6.41 30.06
N THR A 205 8.59 6.40 28.96
CA THR A 205 9.72 7.31 28.74
C THR A 205 9.61 7.99 27.37
N TYR A 206 9.90 9.29 27.33
CA TYR A 206 9.89 10.10 26.12
C TYR A 206 10.86 11.28 26.28
N GLU A 207 11.39 11.78 25.17
CA GLU A 207 12.29 12.94 25.13
C GLU A 207 11.48 14.24 25.18
N ALA A 208 11.71 15.07 26.20
CA ALA A 208 10.97 16.31 26.44
C ALA A 208 11.86 17.42 27.06
N ASP A 209 11.51 18.67 26.76
CA ASP A 209 12.15 19.85 27.36
C ASP A 209 11.73 20.02 28.82
N LYS A 210 12.63 20.53 29.67
CA LYS A 210 12.43 20.62 31.13
C LYS A 210 11.17 21.38 31.58
N ASP A 211 10.75 22.38 30.80
CA ASP A 211 9.60 23.24 31.12
C ASP A 211 8.37 22.92 30.27
N SER A 212 8.37 21.79 29.57
CA SER A 212 7.25 21.38 28.71
C SER A 212 6.21 20.58 29.47
N LEU A 213 4.93 20.81 29.16
CA LEU A 213 3.80 20.09 29.73
C LEU A 213 3.28 19.08 28.71
N TRP A 214 3.08 17.84 29.15
CA TRP A 214 2.60 16.74 28.33
C TRP A 214 1.39 16.09 28.97
N THR A 215 0.55 15.48 28.13
CA THR A 215 -0.59 14.68 28.57
C THR A 215 -0.49 13.32 27.92
N LEU A 216 -0.47 12.28 28.74
CA LEU A 216 -0.51 10.90 28.30
C LEU A 216 -1.95 10.39 28.37
N LEU A 217 -2.37 9.64 27.37
CA LEU A 217 -3.71 9.09 27.27
C LEU A 217 -3.65 7.64 26.78
N PHE A 218 -4.41 6.76 27.43
CA PHE A 218 -4.64 5.38 27.01
C PHE A 218 -6.13 5.20 26.72
N ILE A 219 -6.46 4.76 25.50
CA ILE A 219 -7.84 4.57 25.05
C ILE A 219 -7.99 3.13 24.56
N ASN A 220 -9.04 2.46 25.00
CA ASN A 220 -9.52 1.23 24.38
C ASN A 220 -10.54 1.59 23.28
N LEU A 221 -10.23 1.24 22.03
CA LEU A 221 -11.05 1.54 20.86
C LEU A 221 -12.20 0.56 20.63
N GLU A 222 -12.13 -0.65 21.19
CA GLU A 222 -13.19 -1.66 21.09
C GLU A 222 -13.79 -2.01 22.46
N PRO A 223 -14.55 -1.12 23.11
CA PRO A 223 -15.38 -1.53 24.24
C PRO A 223 -16.68 -2.15 23.72
N THR A 224 -16.68 -3.47 23.45
CA THR A 224 -17.94 -4.19 23.30
C THR A 224 -18.57 -4.42 24.68
N SER A 225 -19.27 -3.42 25.19
CA SER A 225 -20.39 -3.67 26.10
C SER A 225 -21.61 -3.89 25.21
N PRO A 226 -22.23 -5.10 25.19
CA PRO A 226 -23.60 -5.18 24.72
C PRO A 226 -24.42 -4.32 25.68
N ALA A 227 -25.05 -3.27 25.15
CA ALA A 227 -26.09 -2.55 25.87
C ALA A 227 -27.20 -3.57 26.18
N ILE A 228 -27.20 -4.08 27.41
CA ILE A 228 -28.32 -4.85 27.96
C ILE A 228 -29.42 -3.81 28.20
N GLY A 229 -30.37 -3.75 27.27
CA GLY A 229 -31.64 -3.05 27.38
C GLY A 229 -32.78 -4.05 27.43
#